data_AF-A0A9E2HWZ8-F1
#
_entry.id   AF-A0A9E2HWZ8-F1
#
_cell.length_a   1.000
_cell.length_b   1.000
_cell.length_c   1.000
_cell.angle_alpha   90.00
_cell.angle_beta   90.00
_cell.angle_gamma   90.00
#
_symmetry.space_group_name_H-M   'P 1'
#
loop_
_entity.id
_entity.type
_entity.pdbx_description
1 polymer ?
#
loop_
_entity_poly.entity_id
_entity_poly.type
_entity_poly.pdbx_seq_one_letter_code
_entity_poly.pdbx_strand_id
1 'polypeptide(L)' 'MIDPRAIIDPTAKIAPNVEIGPFTIIGPEVEIGEGTWVGPHTVIKGPTRIGKE' A
#
# COMPACT_ATOMS: atom_id res chain seq x y z
N MET A 1 -7.59 -4.70 -4.52
CA MET A 1 -7.08 -4.87 -5.91
C MET A 1 -5.86 -3.97 -6.07
N ILE A 2 -4.73 -4.51 -6.55
CA ILE A 2 -3.49 -3.75 -6.73
C ILE A 2 -3.28 -3.56 -8.23
N ASP A 3 -3.17 -2.31 -8.68
CA ASP A 3 -2.83 -2.03 -10.08
C ASP A 3 -1.41 -2.55 -10.38
N PRO A 4 -1.18 -3.25 -11.51
CA PRO A 4 0.12 -3.85 -11.84
C PRO A 4 1.26 -2.84 -12.03
N ARG A 5 0.97 -1.55 -12.15
CA ARG A 5 1.96 -0.47 -12.25
C ARG A 5 2.35 0.11 -10.89
N ALA A 6 1.72 -0.33 -9.80
CA ALA A 6 2.17 0.01 -8.46
C ALA A 6 3.50 -0.68 -8.15
N ILE A 7 4.40 0.03 -7.48
CA ILE A 7 5.67 -0.50 -6.99
C ILE A 7 5.51 -0.72 -5.49
N ILE A 8 5.58 -1.97 -5.06
CA ILE A 8 5.39 -2.36 -3.66
C ILE A 8 6.64 -3.11 -3.22
N ASP A 9 7.27 -2.61 -2.16
CA ASP A 9 8.37 -3.32 -1.52
C ASP A 9 7.89 -4.69 -1.01
N PRO A 10 8.66 -5.78 -1.24
CA PRO A 10 8.24 -7.13 -0.86
C PRO A 10 8.07 -7.34 0.64
N THR A 11 8.59 -6.43 1.48
CA THR A 11 8.43 -6.47 2.94
C THR A 11 7.18 -5.75 3.44
N ALA A 12 6.48 -5.00 2.58
CA ALA A 12 5.24 -4.34 2.93
C ALA A 12 4.12 -5.36 3.22
N LYS A 13 3.33 -5.09 4.27
CA LYS A 13 2.19 -5.93 4.65
C LYS A 13 0.89 -5.27 4.22
N ILE A 14 0.22 -5.87 3.24
CA ILE A 14 -1.00 -5.35 2.65
C ILE A 14 -2.14 -6.34 2.87
N ALA A 15 -3.24 -5.89 3.48
CA ALA A 15 -4.40 -6.76 3.71
C ALA A 15 -5.14 -7.13 2.39
N PRO A 16 -5.83 -8.29 2.32
CA PRO A 16 -6.39 -8.85 1.07
C PRO A 16 -7.42 -7.98 0.32
N ASN A 17 -8.04 -6.99 0.98
CA ASN A 17 -9.06 -6.10 0.41
C ASN A 17 -8.59 -4.64 0.23
N VAL A 18 -7.29 -4.37 0.32
CA VAL A 18 -6.74 -3.03 0.03
C VAL A 18 -6.78 -2.75 -1.46
N GLU A 19 -7.16 -1.53 -1.82
CA GLU A 19 -7.10 -1.02 -3.19
C GLU A 19 -5.90 -0.08 -3.38
N ILE A 20 -5.07 -0.35 -4.38
CA ILE A 20 -3.87 0.46 -4.68
C ILE A 20 -3.91 0.88 -6.15
N GLY A 21 -3.96 2.20 -6.37
CA GLY A 21 -3.97 2.80 -7.70
C GLY A 21 -2.63 2.74 -8.44
N PRO A 22 -2.63 3.00 -9.75
CA PRO A 22 -1.42 2.97 -10.59
C PRO A 22 -0.37 3.98 -10.14
N PHE A 23 0.90 3.63 -10.37
CA PHE A 23 2.07 4.47 -10.10
C PHE A 23 2.24 4.86 -8.62
N THR A 24 1.57 4.15 -7.71
CA THR A 24 1.80 4.25 -6.28
C THR A 24 3.08 3.54 -5.88
N ILE A 25 3.81 4.11 -4.91
CA ILE A 25 5.02 3.53 -4.33
C ILE A 25 4.78 3.24 -2.86
N ILE A 26 4.87 1.97 -2.48
CA ILE A 26 4.83 1.50 -1.09
C ILE A 26 6.22 1.02 -0.70
N GLY A 27 6.85 1.71 0.24
CA GLY A 27 8.20 1.40 0.73
C GLY A 27 8.26 0.24 1.72
N PRO A 28 9.47 -0.16 2.14
CA PRO A 28 9.66 -1.19 3.16
C PRO A 28 9.04 -0.78 4.48
N GLU A 29 8.69 -1.75 5.34
CA GLU A 29 8.12 -1.52 6.68
C GLU A 29 6.80 -0.73 6.68
N VAL A 30 6.05 -0.77 5.58
CA VAL A 30 4.69 -0.25 5.50
C VAL A 30 3.67 -1.34 5.79
N GLU A 31 2.68 -1.03 6.62
CA GLU A 31 1.55 -1.89 6.95
C GLU A 31 0.24 -1.18 6.57
N ILE A 32 -0.57 -1.80 5.71
CA ILE A 32 -1.87 -1.27 5.27
C ILE A 32 -2.98 -2.25 5.60
N GLY A 33 -3.85 -1.84 6.51
CA GLY A 33 -4.98 -2.59 7.03
C GLY A 33 -6.21 -2.57 6.11
N GLU A 34 -7.17 -3.44 6.43
CA GLU A 34 -8.34 -3.72 5.62
C GLU A 34 -9.22 -2.50 5.32
N GLY A 35 -9.79 -2.48 4.11
CA GLY A 35 -10.71 -1.42 3.65
C GLY A 35 -10.03 -0.09 3.28
N THR A 36 -8.70 -0.06 3.24
CA THR A 36 -7.94 1.11 2.78
C THR A 36 -7.95 1.21 1.26
N TRP A 37 -8.15 2.43 0.74
CA TRP A 37 -7.89 2.78 -0.64
C TRP A 37 -6.73 3.77 -0.74
N VAL A 38 -5.71 3.42 -1.49
CA VAL A 38 -4.55 4.26 -1.83
C VAL A 38 -4.69 4.73 -3.27
N GLY A 39 -4.88 6.04 -3.45
CA GLY A 39 -5.02 6.66 -4.77
C GLY A 39 -3.74 6.58 -5.63
N PRO A 40 -3.84 6.85 -6.94
CA PRO A 40 -2.70 6.83 -7.85
C PRO A 40 -1.66 7.89 -7.49
N HIS A 41 -0.40 7.67 -7.90
CA HIS A 41 0.73 8.59 -7.63
C HIS A 41 1.01 8.87 -6.14
N THR A 42 0.55 8.00 -5.23
CA THR A 42 0.84 8.13 -3.81
C THR A 42 2.23 7.57 -3.48
N VAL A 43 2.95 8.18 -2.54
CA VAL A 43 4.19 7.65 -1.98
C VAL A 43 4.03 7.45 -0.48
N ILE A 44 4.20 6.21 -0.01
CA ILE A 44 4.16 5.86 1.41
C ILE A 44 5.51 5.25 1.78
N LYS A 45 6.23 5.90 2.70
CA LYS A 45 7.54 5.47 3.17
C LYS A 45 7.42 4.89 4.58
N GLY A 46 8.06 3.74 4.84
CA GLY A 46 8.10 3.18 6.18
C GLY A 46 9.11 3.85 7.13
N PRO A 47 9.01 3.56 8.44
CA PRO A 47 7.97 2.73 9.05
C PRO A 47 6.63 3.49 9.12
N THR A 48 5.54 2.89 8.66
CA THR A 48 4.20 3.53 8.63
C THR A 48 3.10 2.48 8.70
N ARG A 49 2.08 2.73 9.53
CA ARG A 49 0.88 1.89 9.65
C ARG A 49 -0.37 2.71 9.33
N ILE A 50 -1.19 2.22 8.40
CA ILE A 50 -2.43 2.87 7.95
C ILE A 50 -3.59 1.87 8.03
N GLY A 51 -4.74 2.32 8.52
CA GLY A 51 -5.95 1.50 8.59
C GLY A 51 -6.13 0.79 9.93
N LYS A 52 -7.02 -0.21 9.94
CA LYS A 52 -7.35 -1.00 11.13
C LYS A 52 -6.20 -1.96 11.48
N GLU A 53 -6.15 -2.38 12.75
CA GLU A 53 -5.23 -3.44 13.22
C GLU A 53 -5.52 -4.79 12.56
#